data_AF-K5XGM6-F1
#
_entry.id   AF-K5XGM6-F1
#
_cell.length_a   1.000
_cell.length_b   1.000
_cell.length_c   1.000
_cell.angle_alpha   90.00
_cell.angle_beta   90.00
_cell.angle_gamma   90.00
#
_symmetry.space_group_name_H-M   'P 1'
#
loop_
_entity.id
_entity.type
_entity.pdbx_description
1 polymer ?
#
loop_
_entity_poly.entity_id
_entity_poly.type
_entity_poly.pdbx_seq_one_letter_code
_entity_poly.pdbx_strand_id
1 'polypeptide(L)'
;MVIDNDLTLINQNENDAAEWTDDQPESDNDDDAYFHWEEEDTLFSDLLEQAAPESGNSDLVALAQSLQKPFDDESRQLKKEIAATFVPLVNKIKGIYATLDETVDLPFGAGLLLFNDGCKGIEKSTSSNMELLQRLQAEHRTRVGGVLERLEEEYARRERLWVDFQKSMDALVNPVIEMLNETPARLERTIGSMEKQARVLEKEGAAALASATEMTLQEIISKLK
;
A
#
# COMPACT_ATOMS: atom_id res chain seq x y z
N MET A 1 21.25 13.74 3.04
CA MET A 1 20.24 14.24 2.10
C MET A 1 18.91 13.70 2.60
N VAL A 2 18.23 14.50 3.41
CA VAL A 2 17.00 14.12 4.11
C VAL A 2 15.87 14.31 3.10
N ILE A 3 15.17 13.23 2.75
CA ILE A 3 13.95 13.29 1.97
C ILE A 3 12.82 13.24 2.99
N ASP A 4 12.39 14.41 3.45
CA ASP A 4 11.17 14.55 4.23
C ASP A 4 10.00 14.28 3.28
N ASN A 5 9.44 13.08 3.40
CA ASN A 5 8.28 12.62 2.66
C ASN A 5 7.04 12.98 3.49
N ASP A 6 6.66 14.25 3.42
CA ASP A 6 5.50 14.81 4.10
C ASP A 6 4.22 14.47 3.30
N LEU A 7 3.76 13.23 3.47
CA LEU A 7 2.49 12.71 2.96
C LEU A 7 1.68 12.15 4.13
N THR A 8 1.35 13.01 5.07
CA THR A 8 0.34 12.75 6.10
C THR A 8 -0.65 13.90 6.16
N LEU A 9 -1.55 13.94 5.17
CA LEU A 9 -2.88 14.54 5.33
C LEU A 9 -3.90 13.42 5.11
N ILE A 10 -3.93 12.52 6.10
CA ILE A 10 -5.00 11.55 6.27
C ILE A 10 -6.21 12.34 6.74
N ASN A 11 -7.20 12.33 5.85
CA ASN A 11 -8.56 12.82 6.01
C ASN A 11 -9.15 12.37 7.36
N GLN A 12 -9.19 13.26 8.34
CA GLN A 12 -9.99 13.10 9.56
C GLN A 12 -11.43 13.46 9.22
N ASN A 13 -12.14 12.50 8.61
CA ASN A 13 -13.60 12.57 8.56
C ASN A 13 -14.11 11.87 9.82
N GLU A 14 -14.11 12.64 10.92
CA GLU A 14 -14.77 12.26 12.17
C GLU A 14 -16.27 12.18 11.92
N ASN A 15 -16.76 10.96 11.73
CA ASN A 15 -17.77 10.38 12.59
C ASN A 15 -19.03 11.23 12.88
N ASP A 16 -19.75 11.67 11.85
CA ASP A 16 -21.19 11.96 11.94
C ASP A 16 -21.99 10.69 11.61
N ALA A 17 -21.83 9.69 12.48
CA ALA A 17 -22.73 8.55 12.60
C ALA A 17 -23.74 8.86 13.72
N ALA A 18 -24.70 9.71 13.42
CA ALA A 18 -25.92 9.90 14.21
C ALA A 18 -27.10 9.73 13.23
N GLU A 19 -27.64 8.52 13.20
CA GLU A 19 -28.95 8.28 13.80
C GLU A 19 -30.06 8.67 12.81
N TRP A 20 -30.14 7.88 11.73
CA TRP A 20 -31.37 7.77 10.96
C TRP A 20 -32.31 6.92 11.82
N THR A 21 -33.17 7.60 12.57
CA THR A 21 -34.28 7.00 13.29
C THR A 21 -35.18 6.27 12.30
N ASP A 22 -35.03 4.96 12.29
CA ASP A 22 -36.06 3.98 11.95
C ASP A 22 -37.14 4.07 13.01
N ASP A 23 -38.24 4.78 12.71
CA ASP A 23 -39.56 4.55 13.32
C ASP A 23 -40.58 5.52 12.70
N GLN A 24 -41.08 5.16 11.53
CA GLN A 24 -42.52 5.02 11.30
C GLN A 24 -42.73 4.40 9.91
N PRO A 25 -43.24 3.17 9.81
CA PRO A 25 -44.14 2.89 8.71
C PRO A 25 -45.36 3.76 8.98
N GLU A 26 -45.40 4.96 8.39
CA GLU A 26 -46.70 5.52 8.03
C GLU A 26 -47.34 4.45 7.16
N SER A 27 -48.23 3.71 7.82
CA SER A 27 -49.26 2.94 7.17
C SER A 27 -49.98 3.95 6.29
N ASP A 28 -49.51 4.09 5.04
CA ASP A 28 -50.24 4.59 3.88
C ASP A 28 -51.46 3.67 3.70
N ASN A 29 -52.39 3.80 4.63
CA ASN A 29 -53.77 3.40 4.47
C ASN A 29 -54.53 4.65 4.02
N ASP A 30 -53.93 5.38 3.07
CA ASP A 30 -54.52 6.48 2.31
C ASP A 30 -55.15 5.93 1.01
N ASP A 31 -55.41 4.62 0.97
CA ASP A 31 -56.18 3.95 -0.09
C ASP A 31 -57.68 4.35 -0.08
N ASP A 32 -58.17 5.03 0.96
CA ASP A 32 -59.60 5.36 1.09
C ASP A 32 -60.02 6.72 0.49
N ALA A 33 -59.10 7.46 -0.14
CA ALA A 33 -59.44 8.66 -0.92
C ALA A 33 -58.92 8.60 -2.37
N TYR A 34 -58.47 7.43 -2.83
CA TYR A 34 -58.09 7.24 -4.22
C TYR A 34 -59.35 7.13 -5.07
N PHE A 35 -59.91 8.28 -5.46
CA PHE A 35 -61.02 8.42 -6.39
C PHE A 35 -61.07 7.29 -7.44
N HIS A 36 -61.94 6.29 -7.22
CA HIS A 36 -62.05 5.08 -8.04
C HIS A 36 -62.85 5.35 -9.33
N TRP A 37 -62.32 6.22 -10.20
CA TRP A 37 -62.92 6.57 -11.50
C TRP A 37 -62.64 5.50 -12.57
N GLU A 38 -62.41 4.26 -12.14
CA GLU A 38 -62.06 3.15 -13.02
C GLU A 38 -63.26 2.70 -13.85
N GLU A 39 -64.46 2.90 -13.30
CA GLU A 39 -65.73 2.62 -13.94
C GLU A 39 -66.54 3.91 -14.10
N GLU A 40 -67.17 4.07 -15.27
CA GLU A 40 -68.02 5.21 -15.60
C GLU A 40 -69.11 5.41 -14.52
N ASP A 41 -69.64 4.29 -13.98
CA ASP A 41 -70.70 4.23 -12.97
C ASP A 41 -70.29 4.83 -11.60
N THR A 42 -69.03 4.73 -11.20
CA THR A 42 -68.53 5.30 -9.94
C THR A 42 -68.47 6.82 -10.02
N LEU A 43 -68.04 7.35 -11.17
CA LEU A 43 -68.07 8.78 -11.44
C LEU A 43 -69.52 9.31 -11.51
N PHE A 44 -70.43 8.58 -12.16
CA PHE A 44 -71.83 8.99 -12.22
C PHE A 44 -72.49 9.01 -10.85
N SER A 45 -72.16 8.05 -9.98
CA SER A 45 -72.71 8.01 -8.61
C SER A 45 -72.31 9.24 -7.81
N ASP A 46 -71.04 9.64 -7.90
CA ASP A 46 -70.49 10.83 -7.22
C ASP A 46 -71.03 12.15 -7.81
N LEU A 47 -71.27 12.19 -9.13
CA LEU A 47 -71.80 13.38 -9.81
C LEU A 47 -73.33 13.53 -9.72
N LEU A 48 -74.09 12.45 -9.51
CA LEU A 48 -75.57 12.46 -9.49
C LEU A 48 -76.17 12.66 -8.09
N GLU A 49 -75.37 12.65 -7.04
CA GLU A 49 -75.83 12.78 -5.66
C GLU A 49 -76.15 14.24 -5.27
N GLN A 50 -77.19 14.85 -5.86
CA GLN A 50 -77.98 15.93 -5.21
C GLN A 50 -79.17 16.42 -6.04
N ALA A 51 -80.37 16.30 -5.47
CA ALA A 51 -81.36 17.40 -5.39
C ALA A 51 -82.54 16.96 -4.50
N ALA A 52 -82.68 17.56 -3.32
CA ALA A 52 -83.89 17.45 -2.50
C ALA A 52 -84.94 18.46 -2.99
N PRO A 53 -86.22 18.09 -3.13
CA PRO A 53 -87.23 19.00 -3.65
C PRO A 53 -87.81 19.90 -2.55
N GLU A 54 -87.78 21.23 -2.76
CA GLU A 54 -88.48 22.21 -1.93
C GLU A 54 -89.84 22.61 -2.52
N SER A 55 -90.80 22.87 -1.62
CA SER A 55 -92.21 23.11 -1.87
C SER A 55 -92.56 24.61 -2.05
N GLY A 56 -93.29 24.98 -3.11
CA GLY A 56 -94.06 26.23 -3.11
C GLY A 56 -94.54 26.74 -4.49
N ASN A 57 -95.83 27.11 -4.57
CA ASN A 57 -96.60 27.71 -5.69
C ASN A 57 -96.93 26.83 -6.91
N SER A 58 -98.17 26.33 -6.98
CA SER A 58 -98.72 25.40 -7.99
C SER A 58 -98.35 25.70 -9.45
N ASP A 59 -98.48 26.95 -9.92
CA ASP A 59 -98.22 27.27 -11.34
C ASP A 59 -96.72 27.42 -11.65
N LEU A 60 -95.94 27.96 -10.70
CA LEU A 60 -94.48 28.01 -10.81
C LEU A 60 -93.87 26.62 -10.63
N VAL A 61 -94.48 25.77 -9.81
CA VAL A 61 -94.14 24.35 -9.65
C VAL A 61 -94.42 23.59 -10.94
N ALA A 62 -95.53 23.85 -11.63
CA ALA A 62 -95.82 23.20 -12.91
C ALA A 62 -94.80 23.60 -14.00
N LEU A 63 -94.42 24.88 -14.07
CA LEU A 63 -93.38 25.35 -14.99
C LEU A 63 -92.01 24.81 -14.61
N ALA A 64 -91.64 24.84 -13.32
CA ALA A 64 -90.42 24.26 -12.81
C ALA A 64 -90.34 22.76 -13.11
N GLN A 65 -91.42 22.01 -12.90
CA GLN A 65 -91.51 20.58 -13.25
C GLN A 65 -91.40 20.34 -14.77
N SER A 66 -91.94 21.22 -15.61
CA SER A 66 -91.79 21.10 -17.07
C SER A 66 -90.37 21.37 -17.56
N LEU A 67 -89.62 22.22 -16.85
CA LEU A 67 -88.22 22.56 -17.16
C LEU A 67 -87.25 21.58 -16.49
N GLN A 68 -87.60 21.01 -15.35
CA GLN A 68 -86.79 20.06 -14.59
C GLN A 68 -86.33 18.91 -15.48
N LYS A 69 -87.25 18.30 -16.24
CA LYS A 69 -86.95 17.13 -17.07
C LYS A 69 -85.90 17.41 -18.16
N PRO A 70 -86.05 18.43 -19.04
CA PRO A 70 -85.01 18.72 -20.01
C PRO A 70 -83.68 19.15 -19.37
N PHE A 71 -83.69 19.87 -18.24
CA PHE A 71 -82.47 20.20 -17.51
C PHE A 71 -81.78 18.95 -16.92
N ASP A 72 -82.55 18.01 -16.36
CA ASP A 72 -82.03 16.75 -15.82
C ASP A 72 -81.49 15.84 -16.93
N ASP A 73 -82.12 15.86 -18.12
CA ASP A 73 -81.69 15.09 -19.28
C ASP A 73 -80.40 15.68 -19.90
N GLU A 74 -80.32 17.00 -20.05
CA GLU A 74 -79.12 17.71 -20.54
C GLU A 74 -77.97 17.63 -19.54
N SER A 75 -78.26 17.75 -18.23
CA SER A 75 -77.29 17.51 -17.16
C SER A 75 -76.74 16.09 -17.24
N ARG A 76 -77.59 15.06 -17.36
CA ARG A 76 -77.14 13.67 -17.51
C ARG A 76 -76.31 13.47 -18.76
N GLN A 77 -76.65 14.12 -19.87
CA GLN A 77 -75.86 14.03 -21.10
C GLN A 77 -74.48 14.68 -20.95
N LEU A 78 -74.40 15.88 -20.37
CA LEU A 78 -73.13 16.56 -20.12
C LEU A 78 -72.22 15.75 -19.19
N LYS A 79 -72.79 15.17 -18.14
CA LYS A 79 -72.06 14.28 -17.22
C LYS A 79 -71.49 13.07 -17.95
N LYS A 80 -72.25 12.50 -18.90
CA LYS A 80 -71.77 11.40 -19.75
C LYS A 80 -70.62 11.80 -20.66
N GLU A 81 -70.70 12.97 -21.27
CA GLU A 81 -69.62 13.49 -22.11
C GLU A 81 -68.35 13.77 -21.30
N ILE A 82 -68.48 14.27 -20.08
CA ILE A 82 -67.37 14.45 -19.13
C ILE A 82 -66.78 13.08 -18.76
N ALA A 83 -67.59 12.11 -18.37
CA ALA A 83 -67.11 10.77 -18.02
C ALA A 83 -66.39 10.08 -19.19
N ALA A 84 -66.99 10.14 -20.39
CA ALA A 84 -66.44 9.58 -21.61
C ALA A 84 -65.10 10.22 -22.04
N THR A 85 -64.80 11.43 -21.58
CA THR A 85 -63.53 12.11 -21.87
C THR A 85 -62.49 11.88 -20.77
N PHE A 86 -62.87 11.94 -19.49
CA PHE A 86 -61.93 11.83 -18.37
C PHE A 86 -61.53 10.38 -18.06
N VAL A 87 -62.45 9.40 -18.10
CA VAL A 87 -62.14 8.01 -17.75
C VAL A 87 -61.02 7.42 -18.64
N PRO A 88 -61.07 7.56 -19.99
CA PRO A 88 -59.98 7.09 -20.83
C PRO A 88 -58.65 7.80 -20.57
N LEU A 89 -58.69 9.09 -20.21
CA LEU A 89 -57.50 9.87 -19.89
C LEU A 89 -56.86 9.37 -18.58
N VAL A 90 -57.65 9.18 -17.53
CA VAL A 90 -57.20 8.66 -16.24
C VAL A 90 -56.61 7.25 -16.41
N ASN A 91 -57.31 6.37 -17.13
CA ASN A 91 -56.82 5.01 -17.39
C ASN A 91 -55.52 5.02 -18.21
N LYS A 92 -55.38 5.93 -19.17
CA LYS A 92 -54.13 6.11 -19.91
C LYS A 92 -53.00 6.59 -19.01
N ILE A 93 -53.25 7.55 -18.11
CA ILE A 93 -52.25 8.05 -17.17
C ILE A 93 -51.81 6.94 -16.22
N LYS A 94 -52.75 6.18 -15.65
CA LYS A 94 -52.45 4.99 -14.81
C LYS A 94 -51.58 3.98 -15.56
N GLY A 95 -51.92 3.66 -16.81
CA GLY A 95 -51.12 2.76 -17.64
C GLY A 95 -49.70 3.26 -17.91
N ILE A 96 -49.52 4.57 -18.09
CA ILE A 96 -48.19 5.18 -18.23
C ILE A 96 -47.40 5.06 -16.93
N TYR A 97 -48.01 5.32 -15.78
CA TYR A 97 -47.34 5.16 -14.48
C TYR A 97 -46.94 3.72 -14.20
N ALA A 98 -47.83 2.76 -14.44
CA ALA A 98 -47.51 1.33 -14.30
C ALA A 98 -46.35 0.95 -15.23
N THR A 99 -46.34 1.46 -16.47
CA THR A 99 -45.23 1.21 -17.40
C THR A 99 -43.93 1.85 -16.90
N LEU A 100 -43.99 3.06 -16.33
CA LEU A 100 -42.82 3.77 -15.82
C LEU A 100 -42.19 3.00 -14.63
N ASP A 101 -43.03 2.57 -13.69
CA ASP A 101 -42.61 1.79 -12.53
C ASP A 101 -41.93 0.47 -12.94
N GLU A 102 -42.55 -0.27 -13.86
CA GLU A 102 -42.02 -1.56 -14.33
C GLU A 102 -40.77 -1.44 -15.19
N THR A 103 -40.73 -0.46 -16.10
CA THR A 103 -39.70 -0.40 -17.15
C THR A 103 -38.54 0.52 -16.82
N VAL A 104 -38.72 1.46 -15.89
CA VAL A 104 -37.69 2.45 -15.54
C VAL A 104 -37.27 2.27 -14.08
N ASP A 105 -38.20 2.36 -13.14
CA ASP A 105 -37.86 2.44 -11.72
C ASP A 105 -37.28 1.12 -11.19
N LEU A 106 -37.91 -0.02 -11.50
CA LEU A 106 -37.41 -1.34 -11.12
C LEU A 106 -36.01 -1.64 -11.69
N PRO A 107 -35.75 -1.52 -13.02
CA PRO A 107 -34.41 -1.74 -13.57
C PRO A 107 -33.37 -0.74 -13.08
N PHE A 108 -33.77 0.52 -12.86
CA PHE A 108 -32.87 1.54 -12.34
C PHE A 108 -32.44 1.23 -10.91
N GLY A 109 -33.39 0.85 -10.04
CA GLY A 109 -33.10 0.40 -8.68
C GLY A 109 -32.20 -0.84 -8.65
N ALA A 110 -32.48 -1.84 -9.51
CA ALA A 110 -31.61 -3.00 -9.67
C ALA A 110 -30.19 -2.61 -10.15
N GLY A 111 -30.08 -1.65 -11.06
CA GLY A 111 -28.82 -1.10 -11.54
C GLY A 111 -28.02 -0.41 -10.43
N LEU A 112 -28.67 0.39 -9.58
CA LEU A 112 -28.03 1.03 -8.43
C LEU A 112 -27.51 0.02 -7.41
N LEU A 113 -28.28 -1.03 -7.13
CA LEU A 113 -27.84 -2.12 -6.24
C LEU A 113 -26.63 -2.85 -6.82
N LEU A 114 -26.67 -3.21 -8.10
CA LEU A 114 -25.55 -3.86 -8.78
C LEU A 114 -24.29 -2.97 -8.78
N PHE A 115 -24.46 -1.66 -9.01
CA PHE A 115 -23.35 -0.70 -8.96
C PHE A 115 -22.74 -0.61 -7.55
N ASN A 116 -23.57 -0.50 -6.52
CA ASN A 116 -23.13 -0.48 -5.13
C ASN A 116 -22.36 -1.74 -4.74
N ASP A 117 -22.85 -2.91 -5.15
CA ASP A 117 -22.16 -4.19 -4.93
C ASP A 117 -20.81 -4.25 -5.67
N GLY A 118 -20.76 -3.71 -6.89
CA GLY A 118 -19.52 -3.53 -7.65
C GLY A 118 -18.52 -2.63 -6.91
N CYS A 119 -18.96 -1.48 -6.40
CA CYS A 119 -18.14 -0.56 -5.61
C CYS A 119 -17.58 -1.24 -4.35
N LYS A 120 -18.44 -1.92 -3.57
CA LYS A 120 -18.01 -2.69 -2.38
C LYS A 120 -17.01 -3.79 -2.72
N GLY A 121 -17.20 -4.47 -3.86
CA GLY A 121 -16.26 -5.48 -4.36
C GLY A 121 -14.88 -4.90 -4.67
N ILE A 122 -14.85 -3.76 -5.37
CA ILE A 122 -13.61 -3.04 -5.71
C ILE A 122 -12.91 -2.55 -4.44
N GLU A 123 -13.65 -1.95 -3.52
CA GLU A 123 -13.12 -1.45 -2.25
C GLU A 123 -12.49 -2.59 -1.44
N LYS A 124 -13.23 -3.70 -1.25
CA LYS A 124 -12.72 -4.88 -0.53
C LYS A 124 -11.46 -5.45 -1.16
N SER A 125 -11.45 -5.58 -2.49
CA SER A 125 -10.28 -6.07 -3.24
C SER A 125 -9.08 -5.13 -3.08
N THR A 126 -9.30 -3.82 -3.17
CA THR A 126 -8.26 -2.80 -3.04
C THR A 126 -7.67 -2.79 -1.63
N SER A 127 -8.50 -2.84 -0.59
CA SER A 127 -8.07 -2.93 0.80
C SER A 127 -7.24 -4.20 1.05
N SER A 128 -7.71 -5.37 0.59
CA SER A 128 -6.96 -6.62 0.72
C SER A 128 -5.61 -6.58 -0.02
N ASN A 129 -5.56 -5.97 -1.21
CA ASN A 129 -4.32 -5.84 -1.97
C ASN A 129 -3.34 -4.88 -1.28
N MET A 130 -3.83 -3.79 -0.71
CA MET A 130 -3.02 -2.84 0.05
C MET A 130 -2.38 -3.51 1.28
N GLU A 131 -3.16 -4.29 2.04
CA GLU A 131 -2.66 -5.05 3.18
C GLU A 131 -1.61 -6.09 2.78
N LEU A 132 -1.81 -6.78 1.65
CA LEU A 132 -0.82 -7.72 1.12
C LEU A 132 0.49 -7.01 0.74
N LEU A 133 0.40 -5.87 0.04
CA LEU A 133 1.57 -5.09 -0.35
C LEU A 133 2.34 -4.57 0.85
N GLN A 134 1.65 -4.08 1.89
CA GLN A 134 2.30 -3.64 3.13
C GLN A 134 3.03 -4.78 3.83
N ARG A 135 2.42 -5.97 3.92
CA ARG A 135 3.07 -7.16 4.49
C ARG A 135 4.32 -7.57 3.71
N LEU A 136 4.22 -7.66 2.38
CA LEU A 136 5.37 -8.00 1.52
C LEU A 136 6.48 -6.96 1.63
N GLN A 137 6.14 -5.67 1.70
CA GLN A 137 7.11 -4.61 1.90
C GLN A 137 7.84 -4.75 3.23
N ALA A 138 7.11 -5.04 4.32
CA ALA A 138 7.70 -5.24 5.65
C ALA A 138 8.63 -6.46 5.67
N GLU A 139 8.21 -7.58 5.05
CA GLU A 139 9.03 -8.78 4.90
C GLU A 139 10.31 -8.49 4.11
N HIS A 140 10.18 -7.81 2.96
CA HIS A 140 11.33 -7.45 2.13
C HIS A 140 12.31 -6.52 2.85
N ARG A 141 11.82 -5.52 3.58
CA ARG A 141 12.66 -4.63 4.40
C ARG A 141 13.44 -5.41 5.44
N THR A 142 12.78 -6.32 6.14
CA THR A 142 13.41 -7.19 7.15
C THR A 142 14.49 -8.07 6.52
N ARG A 143 14.18 -8.69 5.37
CA ARG A 143 15.13 -9.55 4.64
C ARG A 143 16.35 -8.77 4.15
N VAL A 144 16.15 -7.59 3.57
CA VAL A 144 17.24 -6.72 3.11
C VAL A 144 18.10 -6.29 4.30
N GLY A 145 17.48 -5.88 5.42
CA GLY A 145 18.18 -5.56 6.67
C GLY A 145 19.10 -6.70 7.12
N GLY A 146 18.58 -7.93 7.21
CA GLY A 146 19.39 -9.09 7.61
C GLY A 146 20.45 -9.53 6.59
N VAL A 147 20.35 -9.13 5.31
CA VAL A 147 21.44 -9.32 4.34
C VAL A 147 22.53 -8.27 4.53
N LEU A 148 22.14 -7.01 4.77
CA LEU A 148 23.10 -5.92 5.01
C LEU A 148 23.88 -6.14 6.30
N GLU A 149 23.22 -6.59 7.36
CA GLU A 149 23.87 -6.93 8.64
C GLU A 149 24.92 -8.04 8.45
N ARG A 150 24.56 -9.14 7.78
CA ARG A 150 25.52 -10.22 7.45
C ARG A 150 26.68 -9.74 6.59
N LEU A 151 26.42 -8.81 5.66
CA LEU A 151 27.45 -8.23 4.82
C LEU A 151 28.43 -7.40 5.67
N GLU A 152 27.92 -6.59 6.59
CA GLU A 152 28.74 -5.81 7.54
C GLU A 152 29.60 -6.71 8.43
N GLU A 153 29.04 -7.80 8.96
CA GLU A 153 29.77 -8.81 9.73
C GLU A 153 30.91 -9.45 8.92
N GLU A 154 30.66 -9.78 7.66
CA GLU A 154 31.66 -10.36 6.75
C GLU A 154 32.79 -9.37 6.42
N TYR A 155 32.46 -8.08 6.22
CA TYR A 155 33.47 -7.04 6.07
C TYR A 155 34.31 -6.86 7.33
N ALA A 156 33.68 -6.83 8.51
CA ALA A 156 34.39 -6.76 9.78
C ALA A 156 35.30 -7.97 10.00
N ARG A 157 34.85 -9.18 9.62
CA ARG A 157 35.67 -10.40 9.65
C ARG A 157 36.87 -10.30 8.71
N ARG A 158 36.66 -9.83 7.49
CA ARG A 158 37.73 -9.62 6.51
C ARG A 158 38.78 -8.64 7.02
N GLU A 159 38.36 -7.54 7.62
CA GLU A 159 39.27 -6.54 8.18
C GLU A 159 40.14 -7.14 9.29
N ARG A 160 39.55 -7.91 10.20
CA ARG A 160 40.30 -8.62 11.25
C ARG A 160 41.32 -9.58 10.66
N LEU A 161 40.91 -10.40 9.68
CA LEU A 161 41.82 -11.33 8.99
C LEU A 161 42.97 -10.59 8.31
N TRP A 162 42.71 -9.43 7.72
CA TRP A 162 43.74 -8.62 7.09
C TRP A 162 44.75 -8.08 8.11
N VAL A 163 44.27 -7.54 9.23
CA VAL A 163 45.13 -7.08 10.32
C VAL A 163 45.96 -8.22 10.90
N ASP A 164 45.37 -9.40 11.11
CA ASP A 164 46.07 -10.56 11.65
C ASP A 164 47.12 -11.11 10.66
N PHE A 165 46.79 -11.14 9.37
CA PHE A 165 47.73 -11.48 8.31
C PHE A 165 48.92 -10.51 8.28
N GLN A 166 48.65 -9.20 8.33
CA GLN A 166 49.69 -8.17 8.33
C GLN A 166 50.60 -8.33 9.56
N LYS A 167 50.04 -8.53 10.75
CA LYS A 167 50.83 -8.81 11.97
C LYS A 167 51.70 -10.05 11.82
N SER A 168 51.16 -11.13 11.26
CA SER A 168 51.93 -12.36 11.03
C SER A 168 53.07 -12.15 10.04
N MET A 169 52.83 -11.36 9.00
CA MET A 169 53.85 -11.01 8.01
C MET A 169 54.94 -10.14 8.64
N ASP A 170 54.56 -9.09 9.37
CA ASP A 170 55.49 -8.19 10.06
C ASP A 170 56.34 -8.96 11.08
N ALA A 171 55.75 -9.91 11.81
CA ALA A 171 56.47 -10.77 12.75
C ALA A 171 57.53 -11.67 12.09
N LEU A 172 57.35 -12.04 10.82
CA LEU A 172 58.33 -12.83 10.05
C LEU A 172 59.37 -11.93 9.36
N VAL A 173 58.93 -10.80 8.80
CA VAL A 173 59.75 -9.92 7.98
C VAL A 173 60.68 -9.07 8.83
N ASN A 174 60.21 -8.51 9.95
CA ASN A 174 61.01 -7.61 10.78
C ASN A 174 62.29 -8.26 11.32
N PRO A 175 62.28 -9.49 11.86
CA PRO A 175 63.51 -10.16 12.31
C PRO A 175 64.51 -10.42 11.17
N VAL A 176 64.01 -10.71 9.97
CA VAL A 176 64.86 -10.93 8.79
C VAL A 176 65.52 -9.62 8.35
N ILE A 177 64.75 -8.51 8.34
CA ILE A 177 65.29 -7.18 8.07
C ILE A 177 66.33 -6.78 9.12
N GLU A 178 66.05 -7.00 10.41
CA GLU A 178 67.00 -6.74 11.49
C GLU A 178 68.28 -7.57 11.33
N MET A 179 68.15 -8.88 11.06
CA MET A 179 69.29 -9.76 10.81
C MET A 179 70.09 -9.29 9.58
N LEU A 180 69.42 -8.92 8.50
CA LEU A 180 70.07 -8.43 7.28
C LEU A 180 70.83 -7.12 7.55
N ASN A 181 70.24 -6.22 8.32
CA ASN A 181 70.87 -4.96 8.74
C ASN A 181 72.06 -5.19 9.69
N GLU A 182 72.03 -6.22 10.54
CA GLU A 182 73.16 -6.60 11.40
C GLU A 182 74.29 -7.32 10.65
N THR A 183 73.98 -7.95 9.51
CA THR A 183 74.90 -8.83 8.80
C THR A 183 76.19 -8.11 8.36
N PRO A 184 76.17 -6.89 7.79
CA PRO A 184 77.39 -6.13 7.47
C PRO A 184 78.29 -5.95 8.70
N ALA A 185 77.72 -5.53 9.84
CA ALA A 185 78.50 -5.32 11.06
C ALA A 185 79.09 -6.64 11.61
N ARG A 186 78.35 -7.76 11.52
CA ARG A 186 78.86 -9.09 11.90
C ARG A 186 79.98 -9.54 10.98
N LEU A 187 79.83 -9.30 9.67
CA LEU A 187 80.81 -9.64 8.65
C LEU A 187 82.11 -8.84 8.86
N GLU A 188 82.02 -7.53 9.08
CA GLU A 188 83.17 -6.67 9.43
C GLU A 188 83.89 -7.14 10.70
N ARG A 189 83.15 -7.48 11.76
CA ARG A 189 83.77 -8.06 12.98
C ARG A 189 84.47 -9.39 12.71
N THR A 190 83.89 -10.22 11.84
CA THR A 190 84.47 -11.52 11.47
C THR A 190 85.73 -11.34 10.64
N ILE A 191 85.71 -10.45 9.63
CA ILE A 191 86.89 -10.05 8.85
C ILE A 191 87.98 -9.57 9.79
N GLY A 192 87.70 -8.60 10.66
CA GLY A 192 88.68 -8.06 11.60
C GLY A 192 89.27 -9.13 12.55
N SER A 193 88.45 -10.10 12.99
CA SER A 193 88.92 -11.23 13.80
C SER A 193 89.83 -12.17 13.00
N MET A 194 89.46 -12.52 11.77
CA MET A 194 90.27 -13.37 10.90
C MET A 194 91.59 -12.70 10.51
N GLU A 195 91.58 -11.40 10.19
CA GLU A 195 92.78 -10.61 9.93
C GLU A 195 93.71 -10.61 11.15
N LYS A 196 93.16 -10.48 12.36
CA LYS A 196 93.93 -10.52 13.60
C LYS A 196 94.56 -11.90 13.82
N GLN A 197 93.83 -12.99 13.58
CA GLN A 197 94.34 -14.35 13.67
C GLN A 197 95.43 -14.63 12.62
N ALA A 198 95.22 -14.19 11.37
CA ALA A 198 96.21 -14.31 10.30
C ALA A 198 97.53 -13.62 10.67
N ARG A 199 97.48 -12.40 11.22
CA ARG A 199 98.68 -11.67 11.69
C ARG A 199 99.40 -12.36 12.85
N VAL A 200 98.68 -13.06 13.73
CA VAL A 200 99.30 -13.85 14.81
C VAL A 200 100.04 -15.05 14.22
N LEU A 201 99.40 -15.79 13.31
CA LEU A 201 100.02 -16.92 12.62
C LEU A 201 101.23 -16.50 11.76
N GLU A 202 101.19 -15.34 11.11
CA GLU A 202 102.35 -14.79 10.39
C GLU A 202 103.52 -14.50 11.34
N LYS A 203 103.24 -13.93 12.53
CA LYS A 203 104.27 -13.66 13.54
C LYS A 203 104.83 -14.95 14.14
N GLU A 204 103.99 -15.91 14.47
CA GLU A 204 104.39 -17.22 14.98
C GLU A 204 105.15 -18.03 13.92
N GLY A 205 104.69 -18.00 12.66
CA GLY A 205 105.37 -18.60 11.52
C GLY A 205 106.72 -17.94 11.23
N ALA A 206 106.82 -16.62 11.31
CA ALA A 206 108.08 -15.90 11.18
C ALA A 206 109.04 -16.22 12.34
N ALA A 207 108.53 -16.36 13.57
CA ALA A 207 109.32 -16.77 14.73
C ALA A 207 109.80 -18.23 14.62
N ALA A 208 108.95 -19.14 14.14
CA ALA A 208 109.30 -20.54 13.89
C ALA A 208 110.32 -20.68 12.75
N LEU A 209 110.19 -19.90 11.67
CA LEU A 209 111.19 -19.86 10.60
C LEU A 209 112.52 -19.29 11.10
N ALA A 210 112.48 -18.20 11.86
CA ALA A 210 113.69 -17.59 12.44
C ALA A 210 114.42 -18.59 13.36
N SER A 211 113.68 -19.29 14.23
CA SER A 211 114.23 -20.34 15.09
C SER A 211 114.80 -21.52 14.28
N ALA A 212 114.12 -21.98 13.23
CA ALA A 212 114.62 -23.05 12.38
C ALA A 212 115.88 -22.65 11.58
N THR A 213 115.94 -21.40 11.11
CA THR A 213 117.14 -20.85 10.46
C THR A 213 118.30 -20.70 11.43
N GLU A 214 118.03 -20.34 12.69
CA GLU A 214 119.06 -20.26 13.72
C GLU A 214 119.60 -21.65 14.09
N MET A 215 118.73 -22.66 14.25
CA MET A 215 119.17 -24.04 14.51
C MET A 215 119.98 -24.62 13.36
N THR A 216 119.57 -24.40 12.11
CA THR A 216 120.33 -24.86 10.93
C THR A 216 121.65 -24.12 10.76
N LEU A 217 121.71 -22.82 11.05
CA LEU A 217 122.96 -22.07 11.10
C LEU A 217 123.90 -22.58 12.20
N GLN A 218 123.40 -22.86 13.40
CA GLN A 218 124.19 -23.46 14.46
C GLN A 218 124.69 -24.87 14.08
N GLU A 219 123.88 -25.67 13.40
CA GLU A 219 124.29 -26.99 12.91
C GLU A 219 125.41 -26.89 11.87
N ILE A 220 125.32 -25.96 10.91
CA ILE A 220 126.37 -25.72 9.91
C ILE A 220 127.66 -25.24 10.58
N ILE A 221 127.57 -24.33 11.57
CA ILE A 221 128.74 -23.85 12.32
C ILE A 221 129.40 -24.98 13.11
N SER A 222 128.61 -25.91 13.68
CA SER A 222 129.14 -27.06 14.42
C SER A 222 129.85 -28.09 13.51
N LYS A 223 129.46 -28.17 12.24
CA LYS A 223 130.07 -29.05 11.22
C LYS A 223 131.32 -28.45 10.55
N LEU A 224 131.70 -27.21 10.90
CA LEU A 224 132.85 -26.48 10.36
C LEU A 224 134.06 -26.43 11.32
N LYS A 225 133.99 -27.16 12.44
CA LYS A 225 135.11 -27.51 13.31
C LYS A 225 135.51 -28.95 13.10
#